data_AF-A0A5P8WDE2-F1
#
_entry.id   AF-A0A5P8WDE2-F1
#
_cell.length_a   1.000
_cell.length_b   1.000
_cell.length_c   1.000
_cell.angle_alpha   90.00
_cell.angle_beta   90.00
_cell.angle_gamma   90.00
#
_symmetry.space_group_name_H-M   'P 1'
#
loop_
_entity.id
_entity.type
_entity.pdbx_description
1 polymer ?
#
loop_
_entity_poly.entity_id
_entity_poly.type
_entity_poly.pdbx_seq_one_letter_code
_entity_poly.pdbx_strand_id
1 'polypeptide(L)' 'MARLAPKVLNLNESDRSELQQLINRHNAAQQLVLRAKIILLASEAHILHLYVQPQVM' A
#
# COMPACT_ATOMS: atom_id res chain seq x y z
N MET A 1 12.28 -1.07 24.58
CA MET A 1 11.47 -1.58 23.44
C MET A 1 12.31 -1.52 22.19
N ALA A 2 12.67 -2.67 21.61
CA ALA A 2 13.34 -2.68 20.31
C ALA A 2 12.38 -2.07 19.27
N ARG A 3 12.80 -1.02 18.57
CA ARG A 3 12.04 -0.47 17.45
C ARG A 3 12.09 -1.51 16.33
N LEU A 4 10.99 -2.25 16.14
CA LEU A 4 10.84 -3.08 14.96
C LEU A 4 10.75 -2.15 13.76
N ALA A 5 11.68 -2.29 12.82
CA ALA A 5 11.58 -1.57 11.55
C ALA A 5 10.27 -1.99 10.86
N PRO A 6 9.48 -1.02 10.35
CA PRO A 6 8.25 -1.35 9.63
C PRO A 6 8.56 -2.29 8.46
N LYS A 7 7.85 -3.41 8.37
CA LYS A 7 7.98 -4.31 7.22
C LYS A 7 7.41 -3.59 6.00
N VAL A 8 8.20 -3.54 4.94
CA VAL A 8 7.78 -2.99 3.65
C VAL A 8 6.60 -3.81 3.13
N LEU A 9 5.52 -3.11 2.78
CA LEU A 9 4.32 -3.71 2.21
C LEU A 9 4.42 -3.68 0.69
N ASN A 10 4.56 -4.85 0.08
CA ASN A 10 4.56 -5.00 -1.37
C ASN A 10 3.32 -5.80 -1.79
N LEU A 11 2.36 -5.11 -2.39
CA LEU A 11 1.17 -5.71 -2.98
C LEU A 11 1.46 -5.99 -4.46
N ASN A 12 1.14 -7.20 -4.89
CA ASN A 12 1.12 -7.53 -6.31
C ASN A 12 -0.06 -6.82 -7.01
N GLU A 13 -0.12 -6.90 -8.34
CA GLU A 13 -1.16 -6.21 -9.11
C GLU A 13 -2.58 -6.71 -8.79
N SER A 14 -2.74 -8.02 -8.57
CA SER A 14 -4.02 -8.63 -8.21
C SER A 14 -4.53 -8.13 -6.85
N ASP A 15 -3.68 -8.11 -5.83
CA ASP A 15 -4.01 -7.62 -4.49
C ASP A 15 -4.39 -6.14 -4.53
N ARG A 16 -3.69 -5.33 -5.32
CA ARG A 16 -4.01 -3.89 -5.53
C ARG A 16 -5.39 -3.72 -6.17
N SER A 17 -5.68 -4.51 -7.20
CA SER A 17 -6.96 -4.48 -7.90
C SER A 17 -8.12 -4.86 -6.96
N GLU A 18 -7.96 -5.93 -6.18
CA GLU A 18 -8.95 -6.37 -5.20
C GLU A 18 -9.17 -5.33 -4.09
N LEU A 19 -8.09 -4.71 -3.58
CA LEU A 19 -8.19 -3.61 -2.62
C LEU A 19 -8.95 -2.41 -3.20
N GLN A 20 -8.69 -2.07 -4.45
CA GLN A 20 -9.35 -0.96 -5.12
C GLN A 20 -10.85 -1.24 -5.31
N GLN A 21 -11.23 -2.47 -5.66
CA GLN A 21 -12.64 -2.88 -5.73
C GLN A 21 -13.33 -2.79 -4.36
N LEU A 22 -12.63 -3.16 -3.29
CA LEU A 22 -13.15 -3.07 -1.93
C LEU A 22 -13.35 -1.61 -1.48
N ILE A 23 -12.45 -0.70 -1.86
CA ILE A 23 -12.60 0.74 -1.61
C ILE A 23 -13.80 1.31 -2.37
N ASN A 24 -14.03 0.85 -3.60
CA ASN A 24 -15.12 1.32 -4.46
C ASN A 24 -16.49 0.74 -4.05
N ARG A 25 -16.52 -0.21 -3.12
CA ARG A 25 -17.77 -0.79 -2.61
C ARG A 25 -18.50 0.21 -1.71
N HIS A 26 -19.64 0.71 -2.19
CA HIS A 26 -20.49 1.65 -1.45
C HIS A 26 -21.09 1.09 -0.15
N ASN A 27 -21.05 -0.23 0.07
CA ASN A 27 -21.57 -0.92 1.25
C ASN A 27 -20.48 -1.41 2.22
N ALA A 28 -19.21 -1.13 1.97
CA ALA A 28 -18.14 -1.49 2.90
C ALA A 28 -18.15 -0.59 4.15
N ALA A 29 -17.85 -1.16 5.31
CA ALA A 29 -17.70 -0.38 6.54
C ALA A 29 -16.58 0.68 6.38
N GLN A 30 -16.83 1.91 6.82
CA GLN A 30 -15.90 3.04 6.63
C GLN A 30 -14.49 2.75 7.17
N GLN A 31 -14.38 2.04 8.29
CA GLN A 31 -13.11 1.63 8.88
C GLN A 31 -12.32 0.67 7.97
N LEU A 32 -13.03 -0.20 7.25
CA LEU A 32 -12.41 -1.12 6.30
C LEU A 32 -11.89 -0.37 5.07
N VAL A 33 -12.67 0.59 4.55
CA VAL A 33 -12.27 1.46 3.45
C VAL A 33 -11.04 2.29 3.83
N LEU A 34 -11.01 2.85 5.03
CA LEU A 34 -9.88 3.64 5.52
C LEU A 34 -8.61 2.78 5.60
N ARG A 35 -8.71 1.57 6.16
CA ARG A 35 -7.58 0.63 6.23
C ARG A 35 -7.08 0.24 4.83
N ALA A 36 -7.99 -0.06 3.90
CA ALA A 36 -7.63 -0.39 2.53
C ALA A 36 -6.89 0.77 1.83
N LYS A 37 -7.36 2.02 1.99
CA LYS A 37 -6.67 3.20 1.45
C LYS A 37 -5.25 3.35 1.99
N ILE A 38 -5.06 3.18 3.30
CA ILE A 38 -3.73 3.25 3.94
C ILE A 38 -2.80 2.17 3.36
N ILE A 39 -3.29 0.93 3.24
CA ILE A 39 -2.53 -0.20 2.71
C ILE A 39 -2.13 0.06 1.25
N LEU A 40 -3.05 0.56 0.42
CA LEU A 40 -2.79 0.87 -0.99
C LEU A 40 -1.71 1.95 -1.14
N LEU A 41 -1.86 3.07 -0.42
CA LEU A 41 -0.89 4.17 -0.44
C LEU A 41 0.50 3.74 0.06
N ALA A 42 0.55 2.95 1.13
CA ALA A 42 1.81 2.43 1.67
C ALA A 42 2.54 1.52 0.66
N SER A 43 1.79 0.78 -0.16
CA SER A 43 2.39 -0.07 -1.19
C SER A 43 2.83 0.69 -2.44
N GLU A 44 2.18 1.81 -2.79
CA GLU A 44 2.62 2.71 -3.86
C GLU A 44 3.89 3.46 -3.50
N ALA A 45 4.01 3.92 -2.26
CA ALA A 45 5.22 4.58 -1.76
C ALA A 45 6.47 3.68 -1.88
N HIS A 46 6.31 2.35 -1.75
CA HIS A 46 7.40 1.41 -1.99
C HIS A 46 7.82 1.36 -3.46
N ILE A 47 6.87 1.36 -4.40
CA ILE A 47 7.17 1.39 -5.84
C ILE A 47 7.91 2.69 -6.20
N LEU A 48 7.50 3.83 -5.64
CA LEU A 48 8.22 5.10 -5.83
C LEU A 48 9.66 5.03 -5.32
N HIS A 49 9.92 4.34 -4.21
CA HIS A 49 11.28 4.17 -3.69
C HIS A 49 12.16 3.22 -4.55
N LEU A 50 11.54 2.35 -5.36
CA LEU A 50 12.24 1.50 -6.34
C LEU A 50 12.54 2.23 -7.66
N TYR A 51 11.76 3.26 -8.01
CA TYR A 51 11.98 4.09 -9.20
C TYR A 51 12.85 5.33 -8.94
N VAL A 52 13.01 5.75 -7.68
CA VAL A 52 13.86 6.88 -7.27
C VAL A 52 15.15 6.38 -6.61
N GLN A 53 15.91 5.57 -7.35
CA GLN A 53 17.36 5.42 -7.13
C GLN A 53 18.02 5.85 -8.45
N PRO A 54 18.27 7.15 -8.68
CA PRO A 54 19.18 7.53 -9.74
C PRO A 54 20.53 6.91 -9.42
N GLN A 55 21.08 6.20 -10.41
CA GLN A 55 22.48 5.83 -10.45
C GLN A 55 23.32 7.06 -10.07
N VAL A 56 23.96 7.01 -8.92
CA VAL A 56 25.08 7.91 -8.62
C VAL A 56 26.27 7.00 -8.39
N MET A 57 27.14 7.03 -9.41
CA MET A 57 28.51 6.52 -9.43
C MET A 57 29.36 7.11 -8.32
#